data_AF-A0A521MBQ2-F1
#
_entry.id   AF-A0A521MBQ2-F1
#
_cell.length_a   1.000
_cell.length_b   1.000
_cell.length_c   1.000
_cell.angle_alpha   90.00
_cell.angle_beta   90.00
_cell.angle_gamma   90.00
#
_symmetry.space_group_name_H-M   'P 1'
#
loop_
_entity.id
_entity.type
_entity.pdbx_description
1 polymer ?
#
loop_
_entity_poly.entity_id
_entity_poly.type
_entity_poly.pdbx_seq_one_letter_code
_entity_poly.pdbx_strand_id
1 'polypeptide(L)'
;MKSLNWPLRGLLGLAGAILAYQAWPVAQGAWQAQKADAVLNQLRNGEPVKIADINAGIVALNSAVAADPAAGRYLQRSQLVVGAALTPTLDVPVEQRVNWLRSAEGDLVAGLGSAPGRGVAWARLASVRQGLEGSSRGVVAALLMSIDTSPLLSPLWPARLQLILDNWVAFTPQERDRIAAYVVMTWRLSSERRWFAGAIRTPVDELLIRYFLRDETKAQEELAYWIGIIKRDGK
;
A
#
# COMPACT_ATOMS: atom_id res chain seq x y z
N MET A 1 -56.60 23.89 1.94
CA MET A 1 -55.22 23.39 1.79
C MET A 1 -54.88 22.24 2.77
N LYS A 2 -55.70 21.18 2.88
CA LYS A 2 -55.41 20.00 3.75
C LYS A 2 -55.24 18.69 2.98
N SER A 3 -55.66 18.60 1.71
CA SER A 3 -55.63 17.36 0.92
C SER A 3 -54.29 17.08 0.21
N LEU A 4 -53.42 18.08 0.02
CA LEU A 4 -52.13 17.90 -0.67
C LEU A 4 -51.06 17.19 0.20
N ASN A 5 -51.29 17.05 1.51
CA ASN A 5 -50.32 16.49 2.45
C ASN A 5 -50.24 14.95 2.42
N TRP A 6 -51.32 14.26 2.07
CA TRP A 6 -51.36 12.80 2.01
C TRP A 6 -50.59 12.20 0.82
N PRO A 7 -50.78 12.66 -0.43
CA PRO A 7 -49.99 12.16 -1.56
C PRO A 7 -48.51 12.51 -1.43
N LEU A 8 -48.18 13.69 -0.89
CA LEU A 8 -46.79 14.08 -0.62
C LEU A 8 -46.12 13.17 0.42
N ARG A 9 -46.82 12.80 1.50
CA ARG A 9 -46.32 11.83 2.49
C ARG A 9 -46.13 10.44 1.90
N GLY A 10 -47.04 10.00 1.02
CA GLY A 10 -46.90 8.74 0.29
C GLY A 10 -45.67 8.73 -0.62
N LEU A 11 -45.45 9.82 -1.39
CA LEU A 11 -44.26 9.98 -2.23
C LEU A 11 -42.96 10.04 -1.42
N LEU A 12 -42.95 10.75 -0.29
CA LEU A 12 -41.79 10.80 0.61
C LEU A 12 -41.50 9.43 1.25
N GLY A 13 -42.54 8.68 1.64
CA GLY A 13 -42.39 7.32 2.17
C GLY A 13 -41.83 6.35 1.13
N LEU A 14 -42.31 6.42 -0.11
CA LEU A 14 -41.82 5.61 -1.22
C LEU A 14 -40.39 5.99 -1.61
N ALA A 15 -40.07 7.28 -1.67
CA ALA A 15 -38.71 7.75 -1.88
C ALA A 15 -37.76 7.27 -0.76
N GLY A 16 -38.20 7.33 0.49
CA GLY A 16 -37.45 6.80 1.63
C GLY A 16 -37.19 5.30 1.54
N ALA A 17 -38.19 4.51 1.12
CA ALA A 17 -38.03 3.07 0.91
C ALA A 17 -37.05 2.75 -0.23
N ILE A 18 -37.11 3.50 -1.33
CA ILE A 18 -36.17 3.35 -2.46
C ILE A 18 -34.74 3.68 -2.01
N LEU A 19 -34.55 4.76 -1.25
CA LEU A 19 -33.23 5.12 -0.71
C LEU A 19 -32.70 4.04 0.25
N ALA A 20 -33.53 3.50 1.14
CA ALA A 20 -33.13 2.43 2.04
C ALA A 20 -32.73 1.17 1.27
N TYR A 21 -33.49 0.80 0.24
CA TYR A 21 -33.18 -0.33 -0.63
C TYR A 21 -31.84 -0.14 -1.37
N GLN A 22 -31.58 1.06 -1.89
CA GLN A 22 -30.32 1.37 -2.59
C GLN A 22 -29.12 1.46 -1.63
N ALA A 23 -29.31 1.94 -0.41
CA ALA A 23 -28.25 2.07 0.59
C ALA A 23 -27.93 0.76 1.31
N TRP A 24 -28.84 -0.22 1.29
CA TRP A 24 -28.69 -1.48 2.02
C TRP A 24 -27.41 -2.26 1.66
N PRO A 25 -27.03 -2.46 0.38
CA PRO A 25 -25.80 -3.18 0.04
C PRO A 25 -24.54 -2.47 0.57
N VAL A 26 -24.51 -1.14 0.53
CA VAL A 26 -23.40 -0.33 1.06
C VAL A 26 -23.29 -0.47 2.58
N ALA A 27 -24.43 -0.42 3.29
CA ALA A 27 -24.48 -0.62 4.75
C ALA A 27 -24.05 -2.03 5.15
N GLN A 28 -24.53 -3.06 4.44
CA GLN A 28 -24.11 -4.44 4.63
C GLN A 28 -22.62 -4.63 4.36
N GLY A 29 -22.10 -4.03 3.28
CA GLY A 29 -20.68 -4.05 2.95
C GLY A 29 -19.82 -3.40 4.04
N ALA A 30 -20.25 -2.25 4.57
CA ALA A 30 -19.57 -1.57 5.66
C ALA A 30 -19.55 -2.41 6.95
N TRP A 31 -20.69 -3.02 7.30
CA TRP A 31 -20.79 -3.88 8.47
C TRP A 31 -19.85 -5.09 8.39
N GLN A 32 -19.76 -5.75 7.23
CA GLN A 32 -18.84 -6.87 7.06
C GLN A 32 -17.38 -6.41 7.10
N ALA A 33 -17.07 -5.30 6.46
CA ALA A 33 -15.71 -4.75 6.44
C ALA A 33 -15.17 -4.43 7.85
N GLN A 34 -16.03 -3.90 8.73
CA GLN A 34 -15.66 -3.54 10.11
C GLN A 34 -15.12 -4.73 10.91
N LYS A 35 -15.56 -5.95 10.60
CA LYS A 35 -15.09 -7.17 11.28
C LYS A 35 -13.60 -7.46 11.04
N ALA A 36 -13.02 -6.89 9.97
CA ALA A 36 -11.61 -7.07 9.64
C ALA A 36 -10.70 -5.96 10.20
N ASP A 37 -11.25 -4.89 10.78
CA ASP A 37 -10.48 -3.71 11.18
C ASP A 37 -9.46 -4.00 12.29
N ALA A 38 -9.81 -4.86 13.25
CA ALA A 38 -8.90 -5.26 14.32
C ALA A 38 -7.65 -5.93 13.76
N VAL A 39 -7.83 -6.91 12.87
CA VAL A 39 -6.74 -7.67 12.24
C VAL A 39 -5.89 -6.77 11.33
N LEU A 40 -6.53 -5.87 10.58
CA LEU A 40 -5.83 -4.86 9.78
C LEU A 40 -4.94 -3.96 10.62
N ASN A 41 -5.42 -3.50 11.78
CA ASN A 41 -4.65 -2.66 12.67
C ASN A 41 -3.48 -3.41 13.30
N GLN A 42 -3.68 -4.66 13.73
CA GLN A 42 -2.59 -5.50 14.23
C GLN A 42 -1.48 -5.68 13.18
N LEU A 43 -1.85 -6.02 11.94
CA LEU A 43 -0.89 -6.15 10.83
C LEU A 43 -0.14 -4.84 10.54
N ARG A 44 -0.83 -3.69 10.58
CA ARG A 44 -0.21 -2.36 10.37
C ARG A 44 0.81 -2.02 11.46
N ASN A 45 0.53 -2.41 12.70
CA ASN A 45 1.38 -2.12 13.85
C ASN A 45 2.48 -3.17 14.05
N GLY A 46 2.53 -4.21 13.23
CA GLY A 46 3.45 -5.33 13.40
C GLY A 46 3.16 -6.19 14.63
N GLU A 47 1.94 -6.13 15.15
CA GLU A 47 1.49 -6.96 16.27
C GLU A 47 1.32 -8.42 15.81
N PRO A 48 1.53 -9.41 16.69
CA PRO A 48 1.29 -10.82 16.35
C PRO A 48 -0.17 -11.07 15.98
N VAL A 49 -0.41 -11.76 14.86
CA VAL A 49 -1.75 -12.10 14.36
C VAL A 49 -1.86 -13.60 14.12
N LYS A 50 -3.00 -14.19 14.50
CA LYS A 50 -3.28 -15.60 14.20
C LYS A 50 -3.83 -15.76 12.79
N ILE A 51 -3.46 -16.85 12.13
CA ILE A 51 -3.97 -17.19 10.79
C ILE A 51 -5.50 -17.32 10.78
N ALA A 52 -6.10 -17.81 11.86
CA ALA A 52 -7.56 -17.89 11.99
C ALA A 52 -8.23 -16.51 11.89
N ASP A 53 -7.65 -15.48 12.53
CA ASP A 53 -8.17 -14.12 12.51
C ASP A 53 -8.01 -13.49 11.12
N ILE A 54 -6.88 -13.75 10.44
CA ILE A 54 -6.66 -13.35 9.05
C ILE A 54 -7.72 -13.98 8.13
N ASN A 55 -7.94 -15.28 8.23
CA ASN A 55 -8.94 -15.98 7.41
C ASN A 55 -10.35 -15.45 7.66
N ALA A 56 -10.72 -15.20 8.92
CA ALA A 56 -12.00 -14.58 9.26
C ALA A 56 -12.14 -13.18 8.65
N GLY A 57 -11.09 -12.36 8.72
CA GLY A 57 -11.03 -11.05 8.08
C GLY A 57 -11.16 -11.12 6.55
N ILE A 58 -10.51 -12.10 5.91
CA ILE A 58 -10.60 -12.32 4.45
C ILE A 58 -12.04 -12.69 4.07
N VAL A 59 -12.69 -13.60 4.80
CA VAL A 59 -14.09 -13.99 4.56
C VAL A 59 -15.02 -12.79 4.72
N ALA A 60 -14.80 -11.96 5.75
CA ALA A 60 -15.57 -10.75 5.98
C ALA A 60 -15.40 -9.74 4.83
N LEU A 61 -14.17 -9.50 4.37
CA LEU A 61 -13.89 -8.59 3.25
C LEU A 61 -14.36 -9.14 1.89
N ASN A 62 -14.36 -10.46 1.69
CA ASN A 62 -15.00 -11.07 0.52
C ASN A 62 -16.49 -10.78 0.50
N SER A 63 -17.15 -10.93 1.66
CA SER A 63 -18.58 -10.61 1.80
C SER A 63 -18.84 -9.12 1.59
N ALA A 64 -17.94 -8.25 2.05
CA ALA A 64 -18.04 -6.81 1.85
C ALA A 64 -17.94 -6.42 0.37
N VAL A 65 -16.95 -6.97 -0.36
CA VAL A 65 -16.79 -6.74 -1.80
C VAL A 65 -17.98 -7.28 -2.60
N ALA A 66 -18.53 -8.44 -2.21
CA ALA A 66 -19.70 -9.01 -2.86
C ALA A 66 -20.96 -8.16 -2.67
N ALA A 67 -21.13 -7.56 -1.49
CA ALA A 67 -22.25 -6.66 -1.19
C ALA A 67 -22.09 -5.27 -1.84
N ASP A 68 -20.86 -4.75 -1.92
CA ASP A 68 -20.53 -3.41 -2.39
C ASP A 68 -19.19 -3.44 -3.14
N PRO A 69 -19.17 -3.67 -4.47
CA PRO A 69 -17.93 -3.78 -5.25
C PRO A 69 -17.31 -2.40 -5.55
N ALA A 70 -17.33 -1.49 -4.59
CA ALA A 70 -16.68 -0.18 -4.70
C ALA A 70 -15.15 -0.31 -4.62
N ALA A 71 -14.45 0.64 -5.26
CA ALA A 71 -12.99 0.73 -5.24
C ALA A 71 -12.40 0.60 -3.83
N GLY A 72 -13.03 1.25 -2.84
CA GLY A 72 -12.59 1.19 -1.44
C GLY A 72 -12.59 -0.23 -0.85
N ARG A 73 -13.54 -1.09 -1.24
CA ARG A 73 -13.63 -2.47 -0.73
C ARG A 73 -12.53 -3.35 -1.28
N TYR A 74 -12.25 -3.25 -2.58
CA TYR A 74 -11.09 -3.92 -3.18
C TYR A 74 -9.79 -3.48 -2.51
N LEU A 75 -9.60 -2.17 -2.34
CA LEU A 75 -8.38 -1.65 -1.70
C LEU A 75 -8.24 -2.08 -0.23
N GLN A 76 -9.34 -2.21 0.52
CA GLN A 76 -9.33 -2.73 1.89
C GLN A 76 -9.00 -4.22 1.92
N ARG A 77 -9.61 -5.03 1.04
CA ARG A 77 -9.31 -6.47 0.92
C ARG A 77 -7.85 -6.71 0.55
N SER A 78 -7.33 -6.00 -0.45
CA SER A 78 -5.91 -6.08 -0.82
C SER A 78 -5.00 -5.76 0.37
N GLN A 79 -5.37 -4.83 1.24
CA GLN A 79 -4.53 -4.46 2.37
C GLN A 79 -4.34 -5.63 3.35
N LEU A 80 -5.44 -6.31 3.70
CA LEU A 80 -5.39 -7.44 4.61
C LEU A 80 -4.54 -8.57 4.02
N VAL A 81 -4.83 -8.91 2.77
CA VAL A 81 -4.24 -10.05 2.08
C VAL A 81 -2.74 -9.82 1.83
N VAL A 82 -2.33 -8.61 1.44
CA VAL A 82 -0.91 -8.26 1.28
C VAL A 82 -0.19 -8.22 2.62
N GLY A 83 -0.82 -7.64 3.65
CA GLY A 83 -0.27 -7.63 5.01
C GLY A 83 0.06 -9.06 5.46
N ALA A 84 -0.91 -9.97 5.35
CA ALA A 84 -0.70 -11.38 5.68
C ALA A 84 0.37 -12.05 4.81
N ALA A 85 0.34 -11.83 3.49
CA ALA A 85 1.27 -12.48 2.56
C ALA A 85 2.72 -12.03 2.72
N LEU A 86 2.96 -10.78 3.14
CA LEU A 86 4.29 -10.21 3.31
C LEU A 86 4.81 -10.26 4.76
N THR A 87 4.00 -10.68 5.74
CA THR A 87 4.47 -10.93 7.11
C THR A 87 5.34 -12.20 7.16
N PRO A 88 6.66 -12.09 7.42
CA PRO A 88 7.56 -13.25 7.38
C PRO A 88 7.33 -14.23 8.54
N THR A 89 6.88 -13.74 9.69
CA THR A 89 6.66 -14.52 10.92
C THR A 89 5.38 -15.36 10.89
N LEU A 90 4.53 -15.18 9.88
CA LEU A 90 3.29 -15.94 9.74
C LEU A 90 3.59 -17.31 9.15
N ASP A 91 3.26 -18.39 9.84
CA ASP A 91 3.54 -19.75 9.35
C ASP A 91 2.54 -20.18 8.27
N VAL A 92 2.79 -19.76 7.03
CA VAL A 92 1.91 -19.97 5.88
C VAL A 92 2.72 -20.51 4.70
N PRO A 93 2.25 -21.58 4.03
CA PRO A 93 2.92 -22.13 2.85
C PRO A 93 3.13 -21.08 1.75
N VAL A 94 4.24 -21.19 1.02
CA VAL A 94 4.58 -20.27 -0.08
C VAL A 94 3.45 -20.19 -1.11
N GLU A 95 2.83 -21.31 -1.47
CA GLU A 95 1.70 -21.34 -2.41
C GLU A 95 0.52 -20.48 -1.94
N GLN A 96 0.19 -20.54 -0.65
CA GLN A 96 -0.87 -19.74 -0.07
C GLN A 96 -0.52 -18.24 -0.08
N ARG A 97 0.75 -17.89 0.17
CA ARG A 97 1.23 -16.50 0.03
C ARG A 97 1.11 -15.99 -1.41
N VAL A 98 1.47 -16.81 -2.39
CA VAL A 98 1.33 -16.47 -3.81
C VAL A 98 -0.15 -16.28 -4.19
N ASN A 99 -1.04 -17.17 -3.73
CA ASN A 99 -2.47 -17.04 -3.97
C ASN A 99 -3.05 -15.74 -3.37
N TRP A 100 -2.61 -15.39 -2.17
CA TRP A 100 -2.94 -14.11 -1.55
C TRP A 100 -2.42 -12.93 -2.37
N LEU A 101 -1.16 -12.94 -2.79
CA LEU A 101 -0.60 -11.86 -3.61
C LEU A 101 -1.34 -11.70 -4.95
N ARG A 102 -1.67 -12.79 -5.65
CA ARG A 102 -2.46 -12.73 -6.90
C ARG A 102 -3.86 -12.17 -6.69
N SER A 103 -4.54 -12.58 -5.63
CA SER A 103 -5.85 -12.03 -5.25
C SER A 103 -5.76 -10.53 -4.98
N ALA A 104 -4.73 -10.11 -4.23
CA ALA A 104 -4.49 -8.71 -3.95
C ALA A 104 -4.10 -7.89 -5.18
N GLU A 105 -3.36 -8.45 -6.14
CA GLU A 105 -3.08 -7.78 -7.40
C GLU A 105 -4.37 -7.46 -8.15
N GLY A 106 -5.28 -8.43 -8.28
CA GLY A 106 -6.59 -8.22 -8.91
C GLY A 106 -7.39 -7.11 -8.23
N ASP A 107 -7.42 -7.10 -6.89
CA ASP A 107 -8.06 -6.05 -6.10
C ASP A 107 -7.44 -4.67 -6.32
N LEU A 108 -6.12 -4.60 -6.34
CA LEU A 108 -5.40 -3.35 -6.53
C LEU A 108 -5.64 -2.79 -7.92
N VAL A 109 -5.61 -3.63 -8.96
CA VAL A 109 -5.92 -3.22 -10.34
C VAL A 109 -7.36 -2.72 -10.44
N ALA A 110 -8.34 -3.44 -9.89
CA ALA A 110 -9.75 -3.03 -9.91
C ALA A 110 -9.96 -1.70 -9.14
N GLY A 111 -9.43 -1.61 -7.92
CA GLY A 111 -9.56 -0.43 -7.07
C GLY A 111 -8.87 0.81 -7.65
N LEU A 112 -7.65 0.66 -8.16
CA LEU A 112 -6.90 1.77 -8.76
C LEU A 112 -7.44 2.21 -10.11
N GLY A 113 -8.05 1.31 -10.89
CA GLY A 113 -8.74 1.66 -12.13
C GLY A 113 -9.89 2.65 -11.91
N SER A 114 -10.56 2.57 -10.75
CA SER A 114 -11.65 3.47 -10.37
C SER A 114 -11.22 4.64 -9.48
N ALA A 115 -10.07 4.54 -8.82
CA ALA A 115 -9.55 5.56 -7.90
C ALA A 115 -8.02 5.70 -8.02
N PRO A 116 -7.50 6.30 -9.10
CA PRO A 116 -6.06 6.32 -9.40
C PRO A 116 -5.25 7.23 -8.48
N GLY A 117 -5.86 8.18 -7.77
CA GLY A 117 -5.17 9.13 -6.86
C GLY A 117 -4.70 8.52 -5.53
N ARG A 118 -4.46 7.20 -5.44
CA ARG A 118 -4.21 6.48 -4.19
C ARG A 118 -2.75 6.00 -4.10
N GLY A 119 -1.82 6.88 -3.75
CA GLY A 119 -0.38 6.57 -3.74
C GLY A 119 0.03 5.39 -2.85
N VAL A 120 -0.63 5.18 -1.71
CA VAL A 120 -0.40 3.99 -0.85
C VAL A 120 -0.78 2.69 -1.57
N ALA A 121 -1.88 2.70 -2.33
CA ALA A 121 -2.32 1.52 -3.07
C ALA A 121 -1.40 1.22 -4.26
N TRP A 122 -0.89 2.25 -4.95
CA TRP A 122 0.14 2.07 -5.97
C TRP A 122 1.45 1.50 -5.42
N ALA A 123 1.91 1.97 -4.25
CA ALA A 123 3.09 1.38 -3.59
C ALA A 123 2.85 -0.09 -3.25
N ARG A 124 1.65 -0.42 -2.74
CA ARG A 124 1.26 -1.80 -2.46
C ARG A 124 1.26 -2.66 -3.72
N LEU A 125 0.76 -2.16 -4.84
CA LEU A 125 0.79 -2.87 -6.12
C LEU A 125 2.22 -3.14 -6.59
N ALA A 126 3.13 -2.18 -6.42
CA ALA A 126 4.54 -2.39 -6.71
C ALA A 126 5.14 -3.52 -5.83
N SER A 127 4.87 -3.52 -4.52
CA SER A 127 5.33 -4.60 -3.62
C SER A 127 4.73 -5.96 -3.95
N VAL A 128 3.44 -6.02 -4.34
CA VAL A 128 2.78 -7.26 -4.75
C VAL A 128 3.42 -7.83 -6.00
N ARG A 129 3.62 -7.00 -7.03
CA ARG A 129 4.29 -7.41 -8.27
C ARG A 129 5.74 -7.83 -8.02
N GLN A 130 6.46 -7.14 -7.13
CA GLN A 130 7.81 -7.54 -6.74
C GLN A 130 7.80 -8.95 -6.12
N GLY A 131 6.81 -9.27 -5.28
CA GLY A 131 6.68 -10.59 -4.66
C GLY A 131 6.26 -11.68 -5.64
N LEU A 132 5.55 -11.35 -6.73
CA LEU A 132 5.06 -12.31 -7.73
C LEU A 132 6.05 -12.53 -8.89
N GLU A 133 6.68 -11.47 -9.36
CA GLU A 133 7.45 -11.44 -10.61
C GLU A 133 8.95 -11.19 -10.38
N GLY A 134 9.34 -10.79 -9.17
CA GLY A 134 10.64 -10.18 -8.94
C GLY A 134 10.73 -8.79 -9.58
N SER A 135 11.95 -8.36 -9.90
CA SER A 135 12.17 -7.03 -10.47
C SER A 135 11.61 -6.95 -11.89
N SER A 136 10.68 -6.02 -12.14
CA SER A 136 9.95 -5.95 -13.42
C SER A 136 9.55 -4.53 -13.80
N ARG A 137 9.26 -4.30 -15.10
CA ARG A 137 8.67 -3.04 -15.56
C ARG A 137 7.30 -2.77 -14.92
N GLY A 138 6.57 -3.81 -14.57
CA GLY A 138 5.28 -3.72 -13.87
C GLY A 138 5.41 -3.16 -12.46
N VAL A 139 6.49 -3.52 -11.75
CA VAL A 139 6.85 -2.95 -10.44
C VAL A 139 7.22 -1.46 -10.58
N VAL A 140 8.12 -1.14 -11.52
CA VAL A 140 8.56 0.24 -11.78
C VAL A 140 7.39 1.15 -12.12
N ALA A 141 6.49 0.72 -13.01
CA ALA A 141 5.32 1.51 -13.39
C ALA A 141 4.41 1.83 -12.18
N ALA A 142 4.13 0.83 -11.33
CA ALA A 142 3.32 1.03 -10.13
C ALA A 142 4.03 1.92 -9.09
N LEU A 143 5.34 1.77 -8.92
CA LEU A 143 6.15 2.60 -8.04
C LEU A 143 6.15 4.08 -8.49
N LEU A 144 6.34 4.34 -9.79
CA LEU A 144 6.30 5.70 -10.33
C LEU A 144 4.91 6.32 -10.13
N MET A 145 3.83 5.58 -10.36
CA MET A 145 2.47 6.06 -10.04
C MET A 145 2.29 6.37 -8.55
N SER A 146 2.91 5.61 -7.65
CA SER A 146 2.88 5.92 -6.22
C SER A 146 3.56 7.26 -5.93
N ILE A 147 4.74 7.49 -6.50
CA ILE A 147 5.50 8.74 -6.35
C ILE A 147 4.69 9.91 -6.92
N ASP A 148 4.07 9.74 -8.09
CA ASP A 148 3.38 10.81 -8.82
C ASP A 148 2.11 11.27 -8.11
N THR A 149 1.43 10.34 -7.46
CA THR A 149 0.16 10.61 -6.78
C THR A 149 0.34 11.04 -5.32
N SER A 150 1.46 10.70 -4.69
CA SER A 150 1.70 11.04 -3.27
C SER A 150 3.20 11.12 -2.94
N PRO A 151 3.96 12.07 -3.52
CA PRO A 151 5.43 12.10 -3.40
C PRO A 151 5.89 12.41 -1.97
N LEU A 152 5.15 13.25 -1.26
CA LEU A 152 5.51 13.76 0.07
C LEU A 152 4.98 12.89 1.23
N LEU A 153 4.39 11.73 0.95
CA LEU A 153 3.87 10.86 2.00
C LEU A 153 5.03 10.11 2.69
N SER A 154 5.59 10.71 3.73
CA SER A 154 6.82 10.24 4.40
C SER A 154 6.79 8.80 4.90
N PRO A 155 5.67 8.22 5.38
CA PRO A 155 5.63 6.80 5.76
C PRO A 155 5.93 5.83 4.62
N LEU A 156 5.82 6.27 3.36
CA LEU A 156 6.14 5.42 2.19
C LEU A 156 7.59 5.54 1.73
N TRP A 157 8.36 6.52 2.19
CA TRP A 157 9.72 6.75 1.68
C TRP A 157 10.64 5.54 1.85
N PRO A 158 10.69 4.84 3.01
CA PRO A 158 11.54 3.67 3.15
C PRO A 158 11.15 2.54 2.19
N ALA A 159 9.86 2.22 2.10
CA ALA A 159 9.37 1.17 1.21
C ALA A 159 9.63 1.49 -0.27
N ARG A 160 9.47 2.76 -0.68
CA ARG A 160 9.79 3.20 -2.03
C ARG A 160 11.28 3.15 -2.32
N LEU A 161 12.14 3.56 -1.38
CA LEU A 161 13.58 3.45 -1.55
C LEU A 161 13.99 1.99 -1.73
N GLN A 162 13.42 1.06 -0.96
CA GLN A 162 13.69 -0.36 -1.15
C GLN A 162 13.28 -0.83 -2.55
N LEU A 163 12.07 -0.49 -3.00
CA LEU A 163 11.62 -0.84 -4.35
C LEU A 163 12.50 -0.22 -5.44
N ILE A 164 12.99 1.01 -5.25
CA ILE A 164 13.93 1.68 -6.17
C ILE A 164 15.22 0.88 -6.31
N LEU A 165 15.83 0.50 -5.19
CA LEU A 165 17.09 -0.23 -5.16
C LEU A 165 16.91 -1.62 -5.80
N ASP A 166 15.85 -2.33 -5.43
CA ASP A 166 15.56 -3.68 -5.91
C ASP A 166 15.23 -3.73 -7.41
N ASN A 167 14.77 -2.62 -7.98
CA ASN A 167 14.37 -2.52 -9.39
C ASN A 167 15.31 -1.66 -10.23
N TRP A 168 16.49 -1.28 -9.73
CA TRP A 168 17.38 -0.34 -10.42
C TRP A 168 17.65 -0.70 -11.90
N VAL A 169 17.83 -1.99 -12.16
CA VAL A 169 18.08 -2.54 -13.51
C VAL A 169 16.87 -2.43 -14.45
N ALA A 170 15.65 -2.37 -13.91
CA ALA A 170 14.42 -2.29 -14.68
C ALA A 170 14.03 -0.87 -15.07
N PHE A 171 14.61 0.17 -14.45
CA PHE A 171 14.36 1.57 -14.83
C PHE A 171 15.03 1.95 -16.15
N THR A 172 14.36 2.78 -16.94
CA THR A 172 14.99 3.45 -18.09
C THR A 172 15.93 4.56 -17.63
N PRO A 173 16.86 5.04 -18.47
CA PRO A 173 17.73 6.17 -18.11
C PRO A 173 16.95 7.41 -17.64
N GLN A 174 15.86 7.77 -18.32
CA GLN A 174 15.05 8.94 -17.97
C GLN A 174 14.36 8.77 -16.62
N GLU A 175 13.88 7.57 -16.30
CA GLU A 175 13.28 7.29 -15.00
C GLU A 175 14.33 7.29 -13.89
N ARG A 176 15.56 6.84 -14.16
CA ARG A 176 16.67 6.89 -13.20
C ARG A 176 16.97 8.33 -12.77
N ASP A 177 16.97 9.27 -13.71
CA ASP A 177 17.17 10.70 -13.40
C ASP A 177 16.04 11.24 -12.52
N ARG A 178 14.79 10.90 -12.85
CA ARG A 178 13.61 11.25 -12.06
C ARG A 178 13.69 10.69 -10.64
N ILE A 179 14.11 9.43 -10.51
CA ILE A 179 14.25 8.75 -9.23
C ILE A 179 15.40 9.35 -8.40
N ALA A 180 16.52 9.69 -9.02
CA ALA A 180 17.62 10.39 -8.35
C ALA A 180 17.12 11.71 -7.73
N ALA A 181 16.38 12.51 -8.50
CA ALA A 181 15.77 13.74 -7.99
C ALA A 181 14.79 13.48 -6.83
N TYR A 182 13.97 12.43 -6.93
CA TYR A 182 13.07 12.02 -5.83
C TYR A 182 13.85 11.61 -4.56
N VAL A 183 14.92 10.82 -4.69
CA VAL A 183 15.74 10.39 -3.56
C VAL A 183 16.45 11.58 -2.89
N VAL A 184 16.96 12.53 -3.68
CA VAL A 184 17.54 13.78 -3.17
C VAL A 184 16.49 14.62 -2.43
N MET A 185 15.29 14.75 -3.00
CA MET A 185 14.19 15.46 -2.34
C MET A 185 13.82 14.81 -1.01
N THR A 186 13.64 13.49 -0.97
CA THR A 186 13.30 12.77 0.27
C THR A 186 14.44 12.81 1.27
N TRP A 187 15.70 12.82 0.81
CA TRP A 187 16.86 13.10 1.65
C TRP A 187 16.62 14.46 2.30
N ARG A 188 16.69 15.56 1.54
CA ARG A 188 16.55 16.94 2.05
C ARG A 188 15.37 17.15 3.03
N LEU A 189 14.20 16.58 2.74
CA LEU A 189 12.99 16.75 3.54
C LEU A 189 12.89 15.83 4.77
N SER A 190 13.69 14.76 4.86
CA SER A 190 13.62 13.86 6.00
C SER A 190 14.26 14.47 7.23
N SER A 191 13.53 14.46 8.35
CA SER A 191 14.09 14.81 9.67
C SER A 191 14.90 13.66 10.28
N GLU A 192 14.64 12.42 9.84
CA GLU A 192 15.30 11.22 10.32
C GLU A 192 16.10 10.59 9.17
N ARG A 193 17.44 10.53 9.25
CA ARG A 193 18.28 10.02 8.16
C ARG A 193 18.74 8.58 8.35
N ARG A 194 18.56 8.00 9.55
CA ARG A 194 18.96 6.61 9.83
C ARG A 194 18.29 5.62 8.89
N TRP A 195 17.05 5.87 8.46
CA TRP A 195 16.33 4.92 7.60
C TRP A 195 16.93 4.79 6.19
N PHE A 196 17.66 5.78 5.68
CA PHE A 196 18.41 5.64 4.42
C PHE A 196 19.49 4.57 4.54
N ALA A 197 20.26 4.61 5.63
CA ALA A 197 21.25 3.60 5.92
C ALA A 197 20.58 2.23 6.21
N GLY A 198 19.42 2.23 6.85
CA GLY A 198 18.64 1.02 7.10
C GLY A 198 18.07 0.34 5.85
N ALA A 199 18.00 1.03 4.71
CA ALA A 199 17.58 0.44 3.43
C ALA A 199 18.74 -0.25 2.67
N ILE A 200 19.99 -0.06 3.10
CA ILE A 200 21.16 -0.67 2.47
C ILE A 200 21.25 -2.13 2.93
N ARG A 201 21.05 -3.07 2.00
CA ARG A 201 21.18 -4.51 2.25
C ARG A 201 22.40 -5.11 1.58
N THR A 202 22.89 -4.46 0.52
CA THR A 202 24.03 -4.90 -0.27
C THR A 202 25.01 -3.75 -0.52
N PRO A 203 26.28 -4.05 -0.87
CA PRO A 203 27.23 -3.02 -1.31
C PRO A 203 26.74 -2.21 -2.52
N VAL A 204 25.93 -2.83 -3.40
CA VAL A 204 25.35 -2.14 -4.56
C VAL A 204 24.34 -1.08 -4.12
N ASP A 205 23.53 -1.38 -3.10
CA ASP A 205 22.58 -0.41 -2.54
C ASP A 205 23.31 0.83 -1.99
N GLU A 206 24.41 0.61 -1.27
CA GLU A 206 25.24 1.71 -0.75
C GLU A 206 25.78 2.57 -1.90
N LEU A 207 26.32 1.95 -2.96
CA LEU A 207 26.82 2.67 -4.12
C LEU A 207 25.72 3.51 -4.79
N LEU A 208 24.51 2.97 -4.94
CA LEU A 208 23.38 3.68 -5.54
C LEU A 208 22.95 4.87 -4.68
N ILE A 209 22.81 4.70 -3.36
CA ILE A 209 22.45 5.81 -2.47
C ILE A 209 23.54 6.88 -2.49
N ARG A 210 24.82 6.48 -2.42
CA ARG A 210 25.94 7.44 -2.54
C ARG A 210 25.92 8.17 -3.87
N TYR A 211 25.61 7.49 -4.96
CA TYR A 211 25.47 8.08 -6.29
C TYR A 211 24.36 9.14 -6.32
N PHE A 212 23.17 8.84 -5.76
CA PHE A 212 22.07 9.81 -5.68
C PHE A 212 22.44 11.05 -4.88
N LEU A 213 23.20 10.86 -3.78
CA LEU A 213 23.55 11.92 -2.84
C LEU A 213 24.93 12.56 -3.11
N ARG A 214 25.54 12.30 -4.26
CA ARG A 214 26.93 12.73 -4.55
C ARG A 214 27.10 14.25 -4.50
N ASP A 215 26.07 14.98 -4.90
CA ASP A 215 26.07 16.45 -5.01
C ASP A 215 25.44 17.12 -3.78
N GLU A 216 24.97 16.33 -2.80
CA GLU A 216 24.34 16.84 -1.58
C GLU A 216 25.39 17.18 -0.52
N THR A 217 25.37 18.43 -0.05
CA THR A 217 26.30 18.94 0.95
C THR A 217 26.27 18.08 2.23
N LYS A 218 27.44 17.58 2.67
CA LYS A 218 27.63 16.71 3.84
C LYS A 218 26.89 15.36 3.81
N ALA A 219 26.16 15.02 2.74
CA ALA A 219 25.35 13.81 2.72
C ALA A 219 26.18 12.52 2.79
N GLN A 220 27.37 12.52 2.20
CA GLN A 220 28.28 11.36 2.23
C GLN A 220 28.79 11.05 3.64
N GLU A 221 29.14 12.09 4.40
CA GLU A 221 29.61 12.00 5.79
C GLU A 221 28.50 11.53 6.71
N GLU A 222 27.31 12.13 6.58
CA GLU A 222 26.14 11.77 7.38
C GLU A 222 25.68 10.34 7.09
N LEU A 223 25.65 9.93 5.81
CA LEU A 223 25.32 8.56 5.44
C LEU A 223 26.35 7.57 6.04
N ALA A 224 27.65 7.88 5.94
CA ALA A 224 28.70 7.03 6.51
C ALA A 224 28.57 6.89 8.05
N TYR A 225 28.22 7.98 8.74
CA TYR A 225 27.94 7.96 10.17
C TYR A 225 26.81 6.99 10.51
N TRP A 226 25.66 7.09 9.82
CA TRP A 226 24.51 6.22 10.09
C TRP A 226 24.77 4.76 9.73
N ILE A 227 25.47 4.48 8.62
CA ILE A 227 25.91 3.12 8.28
C ILE A 227 26.79 2.54 9.40
N GLY A 228 27.72 3.34 9.93
CA GLY A 228 28.58 2.94 11.04
C GLY A 228 27.85 2.69 12.35
N ILE A 229 26.74 3.40 12.61
CA ILE A 229 25.86 3.13 13.76
C ILE A 229 25.12 1.80 13.58
N ILE A 230 24.47 1.58 12.43
CA ILE A 230 23.68 0.38 12.18
C ILE A 230 24.54 -0.89 12.25
N LYS A 231 25.74 -0.87 11.64
CA LYS A 231 26.69 -2.00 11.69
C LYS A 231 27.15 -2.33 13.12
N ARG A 232 27.26 -1.32 14.00
CA ARG A 232 27.62 -1.52 15.41
C ARG A 232 26.46 -2.09 16.23
N ASP A 233 25.22 -1.73 15.89
CA ASP A 233 24.01 -2.19 16.58
C ASP A 233 23.64 -3.66 16.23
N GLY A 234 24.43 -4.35 15.39
CA GLY A 234 24.20 -5.76 15.05
C GLY A 234 22.98 -6.02 14.17
N LYS A 235 22.56 -5.01 13.40
CA LYS A 235 21.53 -5.13 12.36
C LYS A 235 22.15 -5.17 10.96
#